data_AF-A0A354P4P5-F1
#
_entry.id   AF-A0A354P4P5-F1
#
_cell.length_a   1.000
_cell.length_b   1.000
_cell.length_c   1.000
_cell.angle_alpha   90.00
_cell.angle_beta   90.00
_cell.angle_gamma   90.00
#
_symmetry.space_group_name_H-M   'P 1'
#
loop_
_entity.id
_entity.type
_entity.pdbx_description
1 polymer ?
#
loop_
_entity_poly.entity_id
_entity_poly.type
_entity_poly.pdbx_seq_one_letter_code
_entity_poly.pdbx_strand_id
1 'polypeptide(L)'
;MIASAKKTTVGHRLRHQVAKWSITHSPDLALFGSGYRPLSNKIDGHAPFSFSVVIENSRAAGYFTEKLVDSFLTLSLPIYWGAPDISHFFDTRGMICCNSEKDLQLAVKRVSTDDYQKCLPYLLENRQRARGYAGLYLNAAKVLQFENEAAIRL
;
A
#
# COMPACT_ATOMS: atom_id res chain seq x y z
N MET A 1 4.77 -4.49 -5.52
CA MET A 1 3.58 -3.62 -5.68
C MET A 1 2.37 -4.46 -6.04
N ILE A 2 1.22 -4.21 -5.40
CA ILE A 2 -0.05 -4.86 -5.75
C ILE A 2 -0.99 -3.83 -6.39
N ALA A 3 -1.52 -4.12 -7.58
CA ALA A 3 -2.47 -3.24 -8.26
C ALA A 3 -3.54 -4.01 -9.07
N SER A 4 -4.69 -3.37 -9.26
CA SER A 4 -5.72 -3.84 -10.18
C SER A 4 -5.51 -3.28 -11.60
N ALA A 5 -6.22 -3.84 -12.58
CA ALA A 5 -6.22 -3.35 -13.97
C ALA A 5 -6.90 -1.98 -14.15
N LYS A 6 -7.55 -1.43 -13.12
CA LYS A 6 -8.27 -0.15 -13.19
C LYS A 6 -7.31 1.01 -13.52
N LYS A 7 -7.82 2.01 -14.26
CA LYS A 7 -7.09 3.21 -14.75
C LYS A 7 -7.84 4.53 -14.51
N THR A 8 -8.92 4.50 -13.76
CA THR A 8 -9.90 5.60 -13.69
C THR A 8 -9.41 6.79 -12.87
N THR A 9 -8.77 6.54 -11.74
CA THR A 9 -8.29 7.59 -10.83
C THR A 9 -6.83 7.97 -11.10
N VAL A 10 -6.38 9.09 -10.54
CA VAL A 10 -4.98 9.53 -10.64
C VAL A 10 -4.02 8.46 -10.13
N GLY A 11 -4.31 7.90 -8.95
CA GLY A 11 -3.49 6.84 -8.36
C GLY A 11 -3.49 5.53 -9.14
N HIS A 12 -4.61 5.19 -9.79
CA HIS A 12 -4.64 4.06 -10.72
C HIS A 12 -3.63 4.26 -11.86
N ARG A 13 -3.65 5.42 -12.52
CA ARG A 13 -2.70 5.73 -13.60
C ARG A 13 -1.25 5.72 -13.10
N LEU A 14 -1.01 6.30 -11.93
CA LEU A 14 0.31 6.36 -11.31
C LEU A 14 0.90 4.99 -11.05
N ARG A 15 0.11 4.02 -10.54
CA ARG A 15 0.56 2.62 -10.40
C ARG A 15 1.03 2.03 -11.73
N HIS A 16 0.27 2.23 -12.80
CA HIS A 16 0.61 1.71 -14.12
C HIS A 16 1.85 2.40 -14.72
N GLN A 17 2.05 3.69 -14.45
CA GLN A 17 3.26 4.42 -14.84
C GLN A 17 4.49 3.85 -14.12
N VAL A 18 4.44 3.71 -12.81
CA VAL A 18 5.53 3.14 -12.00
C VAL A 18 5.82 1.68 -12.38
N ALA A 19 4.79 0.86 -12.60
CA ALA A 19 4.95 -0.52 -13.05
C ALA A 19 5.60 -0.62 -14.44
N LYS A 20 5.16 0.20 -15.40
CA LYS A 20 5.74 0.21 -16.74
C LYS A 20 7.21 0.62 -16.68
N TRP A 21 7.52 1.64 -15.88
CA TRP A 21 8.88 2.12 -15.68
C TRP A 21 9.79 1.05 -15.03
N SER A 22 9.28 0.30 -14.05
CA SER A 22 10.08 -0.65 -13.27
C SER A 22 10.58 -1.83 -14.10
N ILE A 23 9.84 -2.23 -15.14
CA ILE A 23 10.25 -3.33 -16.05
C ILE A 23 11.68 -3.12 -16.58
N THR A 24 12.06 -1.87 -16.90
CA THR A 24 13.38 -1.55 -17.44
C THR A 24 14.38 -1.08 -16.37
N HIS A 25 13.90 -0.42 -15.32
CA HIS A 25 14.78 0.32 -14.39
C HIS A 25 14.90 -0.30 -12.99
N SER A 26 14.02 -1.23 -12.64
CA SER A 26 13.99 -1.92 -11.36
C SER A 26 13.26 -3.27 -11.52
N PRO A 27 13.87 -4.23 -12.24
CA PRO A 27 13.23 -5.52 -12.55
C PRO A 27 12.93 -6.36 -11.30
N ASP A 28 13.60 -6.07 -10.18
CA ASP A 28 13.36 -6.72 -8.89
C ASP A 28 12.05 -6.27 -8.22
N LEU A 29 11.42 -5.19 -8.70
CA LEU A 29 10.09 -4.79 -8.23
C LEU A 29 9.05 -5.81 -8.71
N ALA A 30 8.69 -6.74 -7.83
CA ALA A 30 7.62 -7.70 -8.09
C ALA A 30 6.26 -6.99 -8.25
N LEU A 31 5.55 -7.31 -9.34
CA LEU A 31 4.24 -6.76 -9.68
C LEU A 31 3.14 -7.82 -9.53
N PHE A 32 2.10 -7.51 -8.76
CA PHE A 32 1.02 -8.43 -8.44
C PHE A 32 -0.37 -7.80 -8.55
N GLY A 33 -1.41 -8.65 -8.48
CA GLY A 33 -2.82 -8.28 -8.52
C GLY A 33 -3.43 -8.42 -9.92
N SER A 34 -4.72 -8.12 -10.07
CA SER A 34 -5.44 -8.33 -11.34
C SER A 34 -4.95 -7.46 -12.50
N GLY A 35 -4.10 -6.47 -12.24
CA GLY A 35 -3.39 -5.73 -13.29
C GLY A 35 -2.10 -6.40 -13.78
N TYR A 36 -1.58 -7.39 -13.06
CA TYR A 36 -0.29 -8.04 -13.29
C TYR A 36 -0.37 -9.54 -12.94
N ARG A 37 0.58 -10.08 -12.16
CA ARG A 37 0.56 -11.47 -11.71
C ARG A 37 -0.50 -11.68 -10.62
N PRO A 38 -1.52 -12.52 -10.83
CA PRO A 38 -2.53 -12.78 -9.80
C PRO A 38 -1.90 -13.40 -8.55
N LEU A 39 -2.55 -13.18 -7.41
CA LEU A 39 -2.21 -13.78 -6.12
C LEU A 39 -3.41 -14.58 -5.61
N SER A 40 -3.17 -15.78 -5.11
CA SER A 40 -4.16 -16.57 -4.38
C SER A 40 -4.47 -15.97 -3.02
N ASN A 41 -3.45 -15.52 -2.29
CA ASN A 41 -3.60 -14.80 -1.02
C ASN A 41 -2.86 -13.46 -1.07
N LYS A 42 -3.46 -12.40 -0.51
CA LYS A 42 -2.85 -11.06 -0.49
C LYS A 42 -1.53 -11.02 0.31
N ILE A 43 -1.43 -11.83 1.36
CA ILE A 43 -0.24 -11.89 2.23
C ILE A 43 1.01 -12.27 1.42
N ASP A 44 0.86 -13.14 0.41
CA ASP A 44 1.96 -13.61 -0.44
C ASP A 44 2.59 -12.47 -1.27
N GLY A 45 1.85 -11.38 -1.50
CA GLY A 45 2.34 -10.19 -2.19
C GLY A 45 3.10 -9.19 -1.30
N HIS A 46 3.14 -9.43 0.02
CA HIS A 46 3.71 -8.50 1.00
C HIS A 46 4.74 -9.16 1.92
N ALA A 47 4.42 -10.30 2.54
CA ALA A 47 5.25 -10.92 3.57
C ALA A 47 6.70 -11.26 3.13
N PRO A 48 6.96 -11.64 1.86
CA PRO A 48 8.33 -11.91 1.40
C PRO A 48 9.18 -10.65 1.13
N PHE A 49 8.59 -9.45 1.16
CA PHE A 49 9.24 -8.23 0.67
C PHE A 49 9.46 -7.20 1.79
N SER A 50 10.70 -6.76 1.96
CA SER A 50 11.05 -5.70 2.92
C SER A 50 10.41 -4.34 2.58
N PHE A 51 10.02 -4.12 1.32
CA PHE A 51 9.41 -2.88 0.85
C PHE A 51 8.15 -3.14 0.04
N SER A 52 7.16 -2.25 0.15
CA SER A 52 5.98 -2.27 -0.70
C SER A 52 5.70 -0.89 -1.27
N VAL A 53 5.51 -0.81 -2.58
CA VAL A 53 5.03 0.41 -3.23
C VAL A 53 3.53 0.51 -3.01
N VAL A 54 3.12 1.48 -2.21
CA VAL A 54 1.74 1.72 -1.78
C VAL A 54 1.26 3.03 -2.38
N ILE A 55 0.45 2.95 -3.43
CA ILE A 55 -0.13 4.11 -4.12
C ILE A 55 -1.65 4.05 -3.90
N GLU A 56 -2.22 5.05 -3.26
CA GLU A 56 -3.68 5.14 -3.05
C GLU A 56 -4.43 5.52 -4.32
N ASN A 57 -5.73 5.29 -4.39
CA ASN A 57 -6.51 5.61 -5.59
C ASN A 57 -6.53 7.12 -5.88
N SER A 58 -6.55 7.93 -4.83
CA SER A 58 -6.59 9.39 -4.87
C SER A 58 -5.73 9.95 -3.75
N ARG A 59 -5.45 11.26 -3.82
CA ARG A 59 -4.70 12.00 -2.82
C ARG A 59 -5.63 13.00 -2.16
N ALA A 60 -6.07 12.69 -0.95
CA ALA A 60 -6.99 13.52 -0.16
C ALA A 60 -6.65 13.38 1.33
N ALA A 61 -6.96 14.42 2.12
CA ALA A 61 -6.73 14.41 3.55
C ALA A 61 -7.47 13.24 4.23
N GLY A 62 -6.81 12.54 5.14
CA GLY A 62 -7.34 11.35 5.82
C GLY A 62 -7.57 10.12 4.95
N TYR A 63 -7.24 10.17 3.65
CA TYR A 63 -7.51 9.07 2.72
C TYR A 63 -6.31 8.12 2.57
N PHE A 64 -6.31 7.07 3.40
CA PHE A 64 -5.51 5.86 3.22
C PHE A 64 -6.40 4.64 3.30
N THR A 65 -5.98 3.52 2.73
CA THR A 65 -6.81 2.30 2.71
C THR A 65 -6.08 1.09 3.29
N GLU A 66 -6.69 -0.08 3.16
CA GLU A 66 -6.11 -1.37 3.52
C GLU A 66 -4.70 -1.60 2.93
N LYS A 67 -4.35 -0.97 1.80
CA LYS A 67 -3.02 -1.16 1.17
C LYS A 67 -1.88 -0.72 2.08
N LEU A 68 -2.04 0.43 2.74
CA LEU A 68 -1.05 0.93 3.68
C LEU A 68 -1.05 0.10 4.96
N VAL A 69 -2.23 -0.23 5.46
CA VAL A 69 -2.42 -1.04 6.67
C VAL A 69 -1.79 -2.43 6.50
N ASP A 70 -2.07 -3.12 5.40
CA ASP A 70 -1.52 -4.44 5.08
C ASP A 70 0.02 -4.39 5.04
N SER A 71 0.60 -3.35 4.44
CA SER A 71 2.06 -3.15 4.41
C SER A 71 2.66 -3.08 5.82
N PHE A 72 2.06 -2.30 6.72
CA PHE A 72 2.50 -2.21 8.11
C PHE A 72 2.30 -3.53 8.88
N LEU A 73 1.17 -4.21 8.69
CA LEU A 73 0.87 -5.47 9.37
C LEU A 73 1.85 -6.60 9.04
N THR A 74 2.37 -6.61 7.81
CA THR A 74 3.36 -7.57 7.34
C THR A 74 4.81 -7.11 7.51
N LEU A 75 5.06 -5.95 8.15
CA LEU A 75 6.39 -5.35 8.25
C LEU A 75 7.08 -5.13 6.89
N SER A 76 6.30 -4.80 5.87
CA SER A 76 6.84 -4.34 4.59
C SER A 76 6.88 -2.81 4.62
N LEU A 77 8.07 -2.20 4.57
CA LEU A 77 8.24 -0.75 4.68
C LEU A 77 7.57 -0.06 3.47
N PRO A 78 6.55 0.79 3.69
CA PRO A 78 5.80 1.35 2.59
C PRO A 78 6.55 2.51 1.92
N ILE A 79 6.69 2.43 0.60
CA ILE A 79 6.99 3.56 -0.29
C ILE A 79 5.64 4.13 -0.72
N TYR A 80 5.23 5.22 -0.07
CA TYR A 80 3.84 5.64 0.01
C TYR A 80 3.53 6.89 -0.81
N TRP A 81 2.43 6.83 -1.56
CA TRP A 81 1.79 7.99 -2.17
C TRP A 81 0.28 7.95 -1.87
N GLY A 82 -0.25 8.97 -1.22
CA GLY A 82 -1.65 9.01 -0.78
C GLY A 82 -1.96 10.26 0.03
N ALA A 83 -2.55 10.09 1.23
CA ALA A 83 -2.95 11.18 2.11
C ALA A 83 -1.80 12.18 2.38
N PRO A 84 -1.98 13.48 2.10
CA PRO A 84 -0.96 14.50 2.41
C PRO A 84 -0.68 14.67 3.89
N ASP A 85 -1.65 14.34 4.75
CA ASP A 85 -1.66 14.49 6.20
C ASP A 85 -1.46 13.15 6.93
N ILE A 86 -0.79 12.18 6.28
CA ILE A 86 -0.60 10.84 6.83
C ILE A 86 0.14 10.84 8.18
N SER A 87 0.90 11.89 8.48
CA SER A 87 1.57 12.13 9.76
C SER A 87 0.62 12.25 10.95
N HIS A 88 -0.67 12.53 10.72
CA HIS A 88 -1.68 12.52 11.80
C HIS A 88 -2.07 11.09 12.22
N PHE A 89 -1.79 10.09 11.39
CA PHE A 89 -2.25 8.71 11.58
C PHE A 89 -1.09 7.74 11.85
N PHE A 90 0.06 7.96 11.21
CA PHE A 90 1.23 7.10 11.31
C PHE A 90 2.51 7.94 11.46
N ASP A 91 3.53 7.36 12.08
CA ASP A 91 4.85 7.97 12.16
C ASP A 91 5.54 7.88 10.80
N THR A 92 5.77 9.04 10.17
CA THR A 92 6.37 9.11 8.83
C THR A 92 7.82 8.65 8.78
N ARG A 93 8.50 8.45 9.92
CA ARG A 93 9.85 7.85 9.97
C ARG A 93 9.83 6.34 9.69
N GLY A 94 8.66 5.71 9.81
CA GLY A 94 8.43 4.29 9.50
C GLY A 94 7.91 4.05 8.09
N MET A 95 8.10 5.00 7.16
CA MET A 95 7.67 4.91 5.77
C MET A 95 8.46 5.88 4.89
N ILE A 96 8.40 5.69 3.58
CA ILE A 96 9.02 6.58 2.60
C ILE A 96 7.90 7.34 1.88
N CYS A 97 7.63 8.58 2.29
CA CYS A 97 6.57 9.40 1.70
C CYS A 97 7.02 10.02 0.37
N CYS A 98 6.27 9.77 -0.69
CA CYS A 98 6.51 10.25 -2.05
C CYS A 98 5.41 11.22 -2.47
N ASN A 99 5.77 12.29 -3.19
CA ASN A 99 4.81 13.30 -3.65
C ASN A 99 4.52 13.20 -5.15
N SER A 100 5.40 12.56 -5.91
CA SER A 100 5.32 12.46 -7.36
C SER A 100 5.72 11.08 -7.89
N GLU A 101 5.47 10.84 -9.18
CA GLU A 101 5.99 9.66 -9.91
C GLU A 101 7.51 9.57 -9.79
N LYS A 102 8.21 10.71 -9.92
CA LYS A 102 9.68 10.77 -9.83
C LYS A 102 10.17 10.37 -8.44
N ASP A 103 9.49 10.78 -7.37
CA ASP A 103 9.85 10.40 -6.00
C ASP A 103 9.69 8.88 -5.80
N LEU A 104 8.59 8.31 -6.32
CA LEU A 104 8.35 6.86 -6.26
C LEU A 104 9.45 6.09 -6.99
N GLN A 105 9.79 6.51 -8.20
CA GLN A 105 10.86 5.90 -9.00
C GLN A 105 12.22 5.99 -8.30
N LEU A 106 12.55 7.16 -7.75
CA LEU A 106 13.80 7.36 -7.00
C LEU A 106 13.85 6.52 -5.73
N ALA A 107 12.75 6.45 -4.98
CA ALA A 107 12.65 5.63 -3.78
C ALA A 107 12.85 4.16 -4.13
N VAL A 108 12.09 3.62 -5.10
CA VAL A 108 12.21 2.22 -5.55
C VAL A 108 13.65 1.89 -5.98
N LYS A 109 14.35 2.82 -6.64
CA LYS A 109 15.72 2.59 -7.09
C LYS A 109 16.77 2.63 -5.96
N ARG A 110 16.50 3.35 -4.87
CA ARG A 110 17.51 3.69 -3.85
C ARG A 110 17.36 2.93 -2.54
N VAL A 111 16.17 2.37 -2.27
CA VAL A 111 15.93 1.64 -1.02
C VAL A 111 16.96 0.53 -0.81
N SER A 112 17.42 0.43 0.42
CA SER A 112 18.45 -0.52 0.83
C SER A 112 18.09 -1.17 2.16
N THR A 113 18.75 -2.28 2.49
CA THR A 113 18.61 -2.93 3.81
C THR A 113 18.88 -1.96 4.96
N ASP A 114 19.84 -1.05 4.80
CA ASP A 114 20.15 -0.04 5.82
C ASP A 114 18.99 0.94 6.05
N ASP A 115 18.28 1.34 4.99
CA ASP A 115 17.08 2.17 5.12
C ASP A 115 15.99 1.43 5.89
N TYR A 116 15.80 0.14 5.58
CA TYR A 116 14.86 -0.70 6.32
C TYR A 116 15.20 -0.76 7.82
N GLN A 117 16.46 -1.01 8.16
CA GLN A 117 16.89 -1.11 9.57
C GLN A 117 16.72 0.22 10.31
N LYS A 118 17.05 1.35 9.68
CA LYS A 118 16.86 2.70 10.25
C LYS A 118 15.37 2.99 10.52
N CYS A 119 14.48 2.53 9.65
CA CYS A 119 13.04 2.73 9.79
C CYS A 119 12.36 1.71 10.71
N LEU A 120 13.00 0.57 11.02
CA LEU A 120 12.38 -0.58 11.69
C LEU A 120 11.70 -0.24 13.04
N PRO A 121 12.29 0.58 13.94
CA PRO A 121 11.61 0.94 15.19
C PRO A 121 10.27 1.65 14.96
N TYR A 122 10.22 2.56 13.99
CA TYR A 122 9.02 3.32 13.64
C TYR A 122 8.03 2.47 12.84
N LEU A 123 8.53 1.54 12.01
CA LEU A 123 7.71 0.57 11.30
C LEU A 123 6.98 -0.37 12.29
N LEU A 124 7.64 -0.80 13.36
CA LEU A 124 7.03 -1.60 14.43
C LEU A 124 5.94 -0.83 15.17
N GLU A 125 6.17 0.45 15.44
CA GLU A 125 5.15 1.32 16.04
C GLU A 125 3.94 1.50 15.11
N ASN A 126 4.18 1.73 13.81
CA ASN A 126 3.11 1.82 12.82
C ASN A 126 2.35 0.50 12.65
N ARG A 127 3.00 -0.65 12.79
CA ARG A 127 2.32 -1.94 12.86
C ARG A 127 1.34 -2.02 14.03
N GLN A 128 1.71 -1.49 15.19
CA GLN A 128 0.79 -1.44 16.34
C GLN A 128 -0.40 -0.53 16.07
N ARG A 129 -0.20 0.64 15.47
CA ARG A 129 -1.30 1.54 15.04
C ARG A 129 -2.20 0.88 14.00
N ALA A 130 -1.60 0.20 13.01
CA ALA A 130 -2.30 -0.48 11.92
C ALA A 130 -3.28 -1.56 12.40
N ARG A 131 -2.98 -2.24 13.53
CA ARG A 131 -3.89 -3.22 14.15
C ARG A 131 -5.26 -2.62 14.51
N GLY A 132 -5.31 -1.35 14.91
CA GLY A 132 -6.57 -0.65 15.19
C GLY A 132 -7.45 -0.48 13.95
N TYR A 133 -6.83 -0.32 12.78
CA TYR A 133 -7.55 -0.18 11.51
C TYR A 133 -7.94 -1.52 10.90
N ALA A 134 -7.16 -2.58 11.13
CA ALA A 134 -7.46 -3.93 10.62
C ALA A 134 -8.85 -4.41 11.05
N GLY A 135 -9.20 -4.19 12.33
CA GLY A 135 -10.52 -4.50 12.87
C GLY A 135 -11.64 -3.67 12.23
N LEU A 136 -11.39 -2.38 11.96
CA LEU A 136 -12.36 -1.50 11.29
C LEU A 136 -12.70 -1.99 9.88
N TYR A 137 -11.69 -2.35 9.08
CA TYR A 137 -11.91 -2.84 7.72
C TYR A 137 -12.60 -4.21 7.69
N LEU A 138 -12.24 -5.12 8.61
CA LEU A 138 -12.93 -6.41 8.76
C LEU A 138 -14.40 -6.22 9.15
N ASN A 139 -14.68 -5.31 10.09
CA ASN A 139 -16.03 -5.04 10.54
C ASN A 139 -16.85 -4.32 9.47
N ALA A 140 -16.29 -3.33 8.79
CA ALA A 140 -16.94 -2.65 7.67
C ALA A 140 -17.24 -3.62 6.50
N ALA A 141 -16.30 -4.52 6.17
CA ALA A 141 -16.52 -5.55 5.16
C ALA A 141 -17.65 -6.52 5.57
N LYS A 142 -17.70 -6.93 6.85
CA LYS A 142 -18.78 -7.77 7.38
C LYS A 142 -20.14 -7.06 7.34
N VAL A 143 -20.19 -5.77 7.70
CA VAL A 143 -21.43 -4.98 7.63
C VAL A 143 -21.92 -4.86 6.19
N LEU A 144 -21.03 -4.54 5.24
CA LEU A 144 -21.40 -4.46 3.81
C LEU A 144 -21.83 -5.81 3.21
N GLN A 145 -21.23 -6.92 3.67
CA GLN A 145 -21.67 -8.27 3.29
C GLN A 145 -23.06 -8.56 3.87
N PHE A 146 -23.28 -8.23 5.14
CA PHE A 146 -24.58 -8.37 5.80
C PHE A 146 -25.66 -7.52 5.14
N GLU A 147 -25.36 -6.28 4.75
CA GLU A 147 -26.28 -5.39 4.03
C GLU A 147 -26.61 -5.91 2.62
N ASN A 148 -25.62 -6.46 1.89
CA ASN A 148 -25.87 -7.09 0.58
C ASN A 148 -26.68 -8.39 0.68
N GLU A 149 -26.48 -9.19 1.74
CA GLU A 149 -27.26 -10.40 2.00
C GLU A 149 -28.68 -10.07 2.51
N ALA A 150 -28.83 -8.98 3.28
CA ALA A 150 -30.12 -8.49 3.75
C ALA A 150 -30.93 -7.80 2.63
N ALA A 151 -30.27 -7.15 1.67
CA ALA A 151 -30.91 -6.54 0.50
C ALA A 151 -31.56 -7.56 -0.47
N ILE A 152 -31.35 -8.86 -0.26
CA ILE A 152 -32.01 -9.97 -1.00
C ILE A 152 -33.28 -10.45 -0.26
N ARG A 153 -33.65 -9.84 0.87
CA ARG A 153 -34.85 -10.20 1.67
C ARG A 153 -35.91 -9.10 1.76
N LEU A 154 -36.14 -8.38 0.67
CA LEU A 154 -37.44 -7.78 0.32
C LEU A 154 -37.71 -8.07 -1.16
#